data_AF-C2KVR7-F1
#
_entry.id   AF-C2KVR7-F1
#
_cell.length_a   1.000
_cell.length_b   1.000
_cell.length_c   1.000
_cell.angle_alpha   90.00
_cell.angle_beta   90.00
_cell.angle_gamma   90.00
#
_symmetry.space_group_name_H-M   'P 1'
#
loop_
_entity.id
_entity.type
_entity.pdbx_description
1 polymer ?
#
loop_
_entity_poly.entity_id
_entity_poly.type
_entity_poly.pdbx_seq_one_letter_code
_entity_poly.pdbx_strand_id
1 'polypeptide(L)'
;MNCLEARKYINDFIQGNWEEEQCESFLEHMESCKDCREELRITHMIYEGLQSLEGEQEELQLEKSYQNLIEEANFFIFQNHFFRGLRIVVHSLLFWAVFFSAWYSLYGFIG
;
A
#
# COMPACT_ATOMS: atom_id res chain seq x y z
N MET A 1 -0.82 2.85 -12.83
CA MET A 1 0.45 3.28 -13.47
C MET A 1 0.66 2.57 -14.79
N ASN A 2 1.63 3.00 -15.60
CA ASN A 2 2.03 2.30 -16.83
C ASN A 2 3.21 1.33 -16.62
N CYS A 3 3.52 0.47 -17.60
CA CYS A 3 4.59 -0.52 -17.48
C CYS A 3 5.98 0.11 -17.27
N LEU A 4 6.24 1.30 -17.82
CA LEU A 4 7.54 1.97 -17.69
C LEU A 4 7.75 2.48 -16.25
N GLU A 5 6.71 3.07 -15.67
CA GLU A 5 6.67 3.50 -14.27
C GLU A 5 6.82 2.31 -13.34
N ALA A 6 6.04 1.25 -13.58
CA ALA A 6 6.11 0.02 -12.80
C ALA A 6 7.54 -0.54 -12.78
N ARG A 7 8.17 -0.69 -13.96
CA ARG A 7 9.55 -1.19 -14.07
C ARG A 7 10.57 -0.38 -13.29
N LYS A 8 10.45 0.94 -13.29
CA LYS A 8 11.36 1.81 -12.53
C LYS A 8 11.16 1.61 -11.03
N TYR A 9 9.92 1.44 -10.60
CA TYR A 9 9.54 1.28 -9.20
C TYR A 9 9.85 -0.10 -8.62
N ILE A 10 10.07 -1.14 -9.44
CA ILE A 10 10.39 -2.51 -8.97
C ILE A 10 11.53 -2.53 -7.96
N ASN A 11 12.61 -1.79 -8.19
CA ASN A 11 13.77 -1.80 -7.29
C ASN A 11 13.46 -1.12 -5.95
N ASP A 12 12.76 0.02 -5.98
CA ASP A 12 12.33 0.72 -4.77
C ASP A 12 11.33 -0.14 -3.99
N PHE A 13 10.47 -0.87 -4.71
CA PHE A 13 9.51 -1.82 -4.15
C PHE A 13 10.20 -2.99 -3.44
N ILE A 14 11.20 -3.63 -4.05
CA ILE A 14 11.91 -4.75 -3.39
C ILE A 14 12.68 -4.27 -2.14
N GLN A 15 13.16 -3.03 -2.14
CA GLN A 15 13.90 -2.45 -1.01
C GLN A 15 13.00 -1.94 0.13
N GLY A 16 11.67 -2.00 -0.01
CA GLY A 16 10.73 -1.50 1.00
C GLY A 16 10.59 0.03 1.02
N ASN A 17 11.09 0.74 0.01
CA ASN A 17 10.98 2.20 -0.11
C ASN A 17 9.63 2.59 -0.71
N TRP A 18 8.54 2.26 -0.02
CA TRP A 18 7.19 2.40 -0.55
C TRP A 18 6.58 3.77 -0.25
N GLU A 19 6.18 4.49 -1.30
CA GLU A 19 5.24 5.62 -1.18
C GLU A 19 3.81 5.10 -1.39
N GLU A 20 2.88 5.45 -0.49
CA GLU A 20 1.52 4.89 -0.44
C GLU A 20 0.78 4.92 -1.79
N GLU A 21 0.72 6.10 -2.42
CA GLU A 21 -0.01 6.30 -3.68
C GLU A 21 0.63 5.53 -4.85
N GLN A 22 1.95 5.43 -4.87
CA GLN A 22 2.68 4.69 -5.90
C GLN A 22 2.58 3.18 -5.70
N CYS A 23 2.63 2.72 -4.45
CA CYS A 23 2.54 1.30 -4.09
C CYS A 23 1.18 0.71 -4.45
N GLU A 24 0.08 1.42 -4.16
CA GLU A 24 -1.26 0.98 -4.54
C GLU A 24 -1.41 0.83 -6.05
N SER A 25 -1.00 1.87 -6.80
CA SER A 25 -1.07 1.82 -8.26
C SER A 25 -0.16 0.74 -8.86
N PHE A 26 0.93 0.40 -8.16
CA PHE A 26 1.89 -0.63 -8.58
C PHE A 26 1.29 -2.01 -8.40
N LEU A 27 0.70 -2.32 -7.25
CA LEU A 27 0.07 -3.62 -7.02
C LEU A 27 -1.11 -3.87 -7.97
N GLU A 28 -1.95 -2.86 -8.22
CA GLU A 28 -3.04 -2.95 -9.20
C GLU A 28 -2.50 -3.25 -10.62
N HIS A 29 -1.36 -2.67 -10.98
CA HIS A 29 -0.70 -2.97 -12.24
C HIS A 29 -0.10 -4.38 -12.26
N MET A 30 0.49 -4.86 -11.16
CA MET A 30 1.02 -6.22 -11.05
C MET A 30 -0.08 -7.27 -11.18
N GLU A 31 -1.29 -7.00 -10.69
CA GLU A 31 -2.45 -7.89 -10.83
C GLU A 31 -2.96 -8.00 -12.28
N SER A 32 -2.89 -6.91 -13.04
CA SER A 32 -3.39 -6.85 -14.41
C SER A 32 -2.35 -7.19 -15.47
N CYS A 33 -1.06 -6.90 -15.24
CA CYS A 33 0.02 -7.08 -16.19
C CYS A 33 0.94 -8.26 -15.80
N LYS A 34 0.92 -9.32 -16.63
CA LYS A 34 1.77 -10.51 -16.41
C LYS A 34 3.25 -10.23 -16.62
N ASP A 35 3.61 -9.40 -17.61
CA ASP A 35 5.01 -9.13 -17.95
C ASP A 35 5.72 -8.40 -16.81
N CYS A 36 5.09 -7.35 -16.27
CA CYS A 36 5.65 -6.61 -15.14
C CYS A 36 5.73 -7.45 -13.87
N ARG A 37 4.76 -8.35 -13.64
CA ARG A 37 4.79 -9.31 -12.52
C ARG A 37 5.95 -10.28 -12.64
N GLU A 38 6.20 -10.80 -13.84
CA GLU A 38 7.32 -11.69 -14.09
C GLU A 38 8.66 -10.97 -13.91
N GLU A 39 8.77 -9.72 -14.37
CA GLU A 39 9.96 -8.90 -14.14
C GLU A 39 10.20 -8.63 -12.65
N LEU A 40 9.16 -8.34 -11.86
CA LEU A 40 9.25 -8.21 -10.41
C LEU A 40 9.77 -9.51 -9.77
N ARG A 41 9.20 -10.66 -10.16
CA ARG A 41 9.60 -11.99 -9.67
C ARG A 41 11.07 -12.29 -9.97
N ILE A 42 11.50 -12.06 -11.22
CA ILE A 42 12.89 -12.26 -11.64
C ILE A 42 13.82 -11.34 -10.86
N THR A 43 13.47 -10.06 -10.72
CA THR A 43 14.31 -9.08 -10.02
C THR A 43 14.45 -9.42 -8.54
N HIS A 44 13.36 -9.84 -7.89
CA HIS A 44 13.37 -10.33 -6.52
C HIS A 44 14.28 -11.55 -6.36
N MET A 45 14.17 -12.53 -7.27
CA MET A 45 15.03 -13.72 -7.26
C MET A 45 16.52 -13.39 -7.45
N ILE A 46 16.86 -12.39 -8.27
CA ILE A 46 18.24 -11.91 -8.40
C ILE A 46 18.71 -11.30 -7.08
N TYR A 47 17.88 -10.47 -6.44
CA TYR A 47 18.23 -9.78 -5.19
C TYR A 47 18.45 -10.77 -4.04
N GLU A 48 17.51 -11.70 -3.86
CA GLU A 48 17.64 -12.79 -2.90
C GLU A 48 18.83 -13.68 -3.25
N GLY A 49 19.01 -14.07 -4.51
CA GLY A 49 20.14 -14.90 -4.94
C GLY A 49 21.50 -14.27 -4.68
N LEU A 50 21.62 -12.94 -4.77
CA LEU A 50 22.82 -12.20 -4.36
C LEU A 50 23.02 -12.26 -2.84
N GLN A 51 21.93 -12.21 -2.07
CA GLN A 51 21.95 -12.32 -0.61
C GLN A 51 22.23 -13.76 -0.13
N SER A 52 21.79 -14.78 -0.88
CA SER A 52 22.04 -16.20 -0.59
C SER A 52 23.48 -16.64 -0.88
N LEU A 53 24.23 -15.89 -1.70
CA LEU A 53 25.67 -16.12 -1.86
C LEU A 53 26.46 -15.79 -0.58
N GLU A 54 25.84 -15.06 0.37
CA GLU A 54 26.37 -14.79 1.71
C GLU A 54 25.88 -15.80 2.77
N GLY A 55 24.89 -16.65 2.45
CA GLY A 55 24.34 -17.68 3.33
C GLY A 55 23.35 -18.63 2.64
N GLU A 56 23.49 -19.94 2.90
CA GLU A 56 22.77 -21.04 2.24
C GLU A 56 21.22 -20.90 2.38
N GLN A 57 20.52 -20.46 1.33
CA GLN A 57 19.05 -20.43 1.27
C GLN A 57 18.52 -21.38 0.18
N GLU A 58 17.56 -22.22 0.55
CA GLU A 58 16.88 -23.19 -0.34
C GLU A 58 15.78 -22.52 -1.19
N GLU A 59 15.52 -23.05 -2.38
CA GLU A 59 14.52 -22.56 -3.35
C GLU A 59 13.09 -22.41 -2.77
N LEU A 60 12.72 -23.25 -1.80
CA LEU A 60 11.45 -23.16 -1.05
C LEU A 60 11.33 -21.91 -0.17
N GLN A 61 12.45 -21.28 0.21
CA GLN A 61 12.46 -20.01 0.94
C GLN A 61 12.23 -18.82 0.00
N LEU A 62 12.68 -18.90 -1.26
CA LEU A 62 12.56 -17.82 -2.24
C LEU A 62 11.10 -17.50 -2.58
N GLU A 63 10.30 -18.54 -2.85
CA GLU A 63 8.88 -18.34 -3.16
C GLU A 63 8.11 -17.80 -1.94
N LYS A 64 8.46 -18.25 -0.72
CA LYS A 64 7.87 -17.71 0.51
C LYS A 64 8.25 -16.25 0.74
N SER A 65 9.51 -15.88 0.50
CA SER A 65 9.99 -14.50 0.64
C SER A 65 9.22 -13.58 -0.31
N TYR A 66 9.02 -14.00 -1.56
CA TYR A 66 8.24 -13.25 -2.53
C TYR A 66 6.77 -13.05 -2.10
N GLN A 67 6.11 -14.11 -1.62
CA GLN A 67 4.72 -13.98 -1.14
C GLN A 67 4.64 -13.06 0.08
N ASN A 68 5.59 -13.15 1.01
CA ASN A 68 5.65 -12.28 2.19
C ASN A 68 5.80 -10.81 1.78
N LEU A 69 6.66 -10.50 0.79
CA LEU A 69 6.82 -9.13 0.27
C LEU A 69 5.50 -8.55 -0.26
N ILE A 70 4.74 -9.35 -1.02
CA ILE A 70 3.44 -8.94 -1.55
C ILE A 70 2.40 -8.78 -0.43
N GLU A 71 2.40 -9.67 0.55
CA GLU A 71 1.48 -9.60 1.69
C GLU A 71 1.75 -8.37 2.57
N GLU A 72 3.02 -8.06 2.82
CA GLU A 72 3.43 -6.88 3.59
C GLU A 72 3.07 -5.57 2.86
N ALA A 73 3.28 -5.51 1.55
CA ALA A 73 2.87 -4.36 0.73
C ALA A 73 1.34 -4.15 0.75
N ASN A 74 0.56 -5.24 0.65
CA ASN A 74 -0.89 -5.18 0.75
C ASN A 74 -1.37 -4.74 2.14
N PHE A 75 -0.72 -5.23 3.20
CA PHE A 75 -1.03 -4.82 4.57
C PHE A 75 -0.75 -3.33 4.79
N PHE A 76 0.36 -2.81 4.26
CA PHE A 76 0.70 -1.39 4.30
C PHE A 76 -0.38 -0.53 3.65
N ILE A 77 -0.85 -0.91 2.46
CA ILE A 77 -1.93 -0.21 1.75
C ILE A 77 -3.24 -0.27 2.53
N PHE A 78 -3.63 -1.45 3.02
CA PHE A 78 -4.87 -1.61 3.77
C PHE A 78 -4.88 -0.78 5.04
N GLN A 79 -3.78 -0.83 5.81
CA GLN A 79 -3.62 -0.08 7.04
C GLN A 79 -3.74 1.42 6.75
N ASN A 80 -3.06 1.93 5.73
CA ASN A 80 -3.11 3.35 5.44
C ASN A 80 -4.48 3.82 4.90
N HIS A 81 -5.10 3.06 3.98
CA HIS A 81 -6.46 3.33 3.51
C HIS A 81 -7.47 3.38 4.65
N PHE A 82 -7.37 2.44 5.59
CA PHE A 82 -8.23 2.38 6.76
C PHE A 82 -8.09 3.65 7.63
N PHE A 83 -6.86 4.09 7.90
CA PHE A 83 -6.63 5.31 8.68
C PHE A 83 -7.10 6.58 7.96
N ARG A 84 -6.91 6.68 6.64
CA ARG A 84 -7.36 7.82 5.85
C ARG A 84 -8.90 7.91 5.82
N GLY A 85 -9.57 6.78 5.59
CA GLY A 85 -11.03 6.69 5.65
C GLY A 85 -11.59 7.04 7.02
N LEU A 86 -11.01 6.48 8.08
CA LEU A 86 -11.37 6.76 9.47
C LEU A 86 -11.29 8.27 9.78
N ARG A 87 -10.20 8.92 9.36
CA ARG A 87 -9.98 10.36 9.60
C ARG A 87 -11.08 11.21 8.94
N ILE A 88 -11.48 10.88 7.71
CA ILE A 88 -12.55 11.60 6.98
C ILE A 88 -13.89 11.45 7.70
N VAL A 89 -14.21 10.23 8.15
CA VAL A 89 -15.46 9.95 8.90
C VAL A 89 -15.49 10.76 10.19
N VAL A 90 -14.41 10.74 10.97
CA VAL A 90 -14.31 11.50 12.23
C VAL A 90 -14.48 13.00 12.00
N HIS A 91 -13.79 13.58 11.00
CA HIS A 91 -13.94 15.00 10.67
C HIS A 91 -15.38 15.36 10.28
N SER A 92 -16.04 14.52 9.49
CA SER A 92 -17.42 14.73 9.08
C SER A 92 -18.37 14.69 10.29
N LEU A 93 -18.21 13.69 11.17
CA LEU A 93 -19.02 13.58 12.39
C LEU A 93 -18.85 14.77 13.32
N LEU A 94 -17.62 15.25 13.52
CA LEU A 94 -17.34 16.45 14.32
C LEU A 94 -18.00 17.69 13.73
N PHE A 95 -17.92 17.87 12.41
CA PHE A 95 -18.56 18.99 11.72
C PHE A 95 -20.07 18.98 11.93
N TRP A 96 -20.72 17.83 11.74
CA TRP A 96 -22.16 17.69 11.97
C TRP A 96 -22.54 17.91 13.44
N ALA A 97 -21.75 17.40 14.39
CA ALA A 97 -21.99 17.61 15.83
C ALA A 97 -21.95 19.10 16.22
N VAL A 98 -20.98 19.86 15.70
CA VAL A 98 -20.89 21.31 15.92
C VAL A 98 -22.06 22.03 15.24
N PHE A 99 -22.42 21.64 14.03
CA PHE A 99 -23.54 22.22 13.32
C PHE A 99 -24.87 22.04 14.07
N PHE A 100 -25.18 20.82 14.52
CA PHE A 100 -26.41 20.53 15.27
C PHE A 100 -26.45 21.24 16.62
N SER A 101 -25.33 21.34 17.34
CA SER A 101 -25.29 22.06 18.61
C SER A 101 -25.50 23.56 18.44
N ALA A 102 -24.90 24.19 17.41
CA ALA A 102 -25.14 25.58 17.06
C ALA A 102 -26.59 25.83 16.63
N TRP A 103 -27.15 24.92 15.82
CA TRP A 103 -28.55 24.98 15.38
C TRP A 103 -29.52 24.95 16.57
N TYR A 104 -29.31 24.03 17.51
CA TYR A 104 -30.14 23.91 18.72
C TYR A 104 -30.05 25.17 19.60
N SER A 105 -28.85 25.73 19.77
CA SER A 105 -28.66 26.97 20.53
C SER A 105 -29.35 28.18 19.89
N LEU A 106 -29.40 28.25 18.55
CA LEU A 106 -30.10 29.32 17.83
C LEU A 106 -31.62 29.17 17.92
N TYR A 107 -32.14 27.95 17.77
CA TYR A 107 -33.58 27.69 17.95
C TYR A 107 -34.03 27.95 19.38
N GLY A 108 -33.23 27.59 20.38
CA GLY A 108 -33.52 27.86 21.79
C GLY A 108 -33.44 29.33 22.20
N PHE A 109 -32.77 30.18 21.41
CA PHE A 109 -32.68 31.62 21.67
C PHE A 109 -33.84 32.42 21.03
N ILE A 110 -34.54 31.84 20.05
CA ILE A 110 -35.61 32.50 19.29
C ILE A 110 -37.01 32.20 19.88
N GLY A 111 -37.14 31.23 20.79
CA GLY A 111 -38.38 30.90 21.51
C GLY A 111 -38.40 31.45 22.93
#